data_AF-A0A8K0VY85-F1
#
_entry.id   AF-A0A8K0VY85-F1
#
_cell.length_a   1.000
_cell.length_b   1.000
_cell.length_c   1.000
_cell.angle_alpha   90.00
_cell.angle_beta   90.00
_cell.angle_gamma   90.00
#
_symmetry.space_group_name_H-M   'P 1'
#
loop_
_entity.id
_entity.type
_entity.pdbx_description
1 polymer ?
#
loop_
_entity_poly.entity_id
_entity_poly.type
_entity_poly.pdbx_seq_one_letter_code
_entity_poly.pdbx_strand_id
1 'polypeptide(L)'
;MNTLVFATYDITTAQWTDFWRSGGFSDKDQWANKDPFNPYAFVHSASQQDFSARKHIDGAVKNEFSSANWEHIRTAFKHFYDQDPQKIDPVIFFILDQHSKEDRKVIIMNKSTPAWFTLEGEYAWPENMEETEGLVRRAVWNKYRVPFEKAWTVHSAVGGFCGLEHAEPYFEKELLGDVQTEMEEKSSNNESEESDPEDLEYMTHDQLKELERR
;
A
#
# COMPACT_ATOMS: atom_id res chain seq x y z
N MET A 1 3.23 4.73 -7.17
CA MET A 1 2.25 3.62 -7.20
C MET A 1 0.86 4.21 -7.11
N ASN A 2 -0.12 3.53 -7.66
CA ASN A 2 -1.52 3.92 -7.65
C ASN A 2 -2.20 3.33 -6.42
N THR A 3 -3.03 4.13 -5.77
CA THR A 3 -3.90 3.69 -4.68
C THR A 3 -5.21 3.23 -5.30
N LEU A 4 -5.58 1.97 -5.06
CA LEU A 4 -6.85 1.44 -5.57
C LEU A 4 -8.02 2.04 -4.81
N VAL A 5 -9.09 2.39 -5.52
CA VAL A 5 -10.32 2.94 -4.95
C VAL A 5 -11.49 2.05 -5.33
N PHE A 6 -11.91 1.22 -4.39
CA PHE A 6 -13.02 0.28 -4.56
C PHE A 6 -14.36 0.98 -4.43
N ALA A 7 -15.20 0.87 -5.46
CA ALA A 7 -16.60 1.26 -5.38
C ALA A 7 -17.45 0.08 -4.89
N THR A 8 -18.11 0.23 -3.73
CA THR A 8 -19.06 -0.78 -3.21
C THR A 8 -20.51 -0.34 -3.40
N TYR A 9 -20.74 0.58 -4.34
CA TYR A 9 -22.05 1.00 -4.84
C TYR A 9 -21.90 1.53 -6.27
N ASP A 10 -23.00 1.73 -6.97
CA ASP A 10 -22.98 2.23 -8.34
C ASP A 10 -22.55 3.70 -8.35
N ILE A 11 -21.44 4.00 -9.05
CA ILE A 11 -20.84 5.33 -9.08
C ILE A 11 -21.05 5.97 -10.44
N THR A 12 -21.55 7.20 -10.41
CA THR A 12 -21.68 8.07 -11.59
C THR A 12 -20.36 8.80 -11.88
N THR A 13 -20.17 9.23 -13.13
CA THR A 13 -19.01 10.06 -13.53
C THR A 13 -18.86 11.31 -12.66
N ALA A 14 -19.96 11.94 -12.25
CA ALA A 14 -19.93 13.14 -11.41
C ALA A 14 -19.39 12.84 -10.00
N GLN A 15 -19.82 11.75 -9.38
CA GLN A 15 -19.35 11.33 -8.05
C GLN A 15 -17.87 10.93 -8.07
N TRP A 16 -17.44 10.17 -9.07
CA TRP A 16 -16.02 9.84 -9.23
C TRP A 16 -15.17 11.10 -9.43
N THR A 17 -15.58 11.97 -10.34
CA THR A 17 -14.85 13.21 -10.64
C THR A 17 -14.75 14.12 -9.41
N ASP A 18 -15.82 14.19 -8.61
CA ASP A 18 -15.86 14.95 -7.36
C ASP A 18 -14.86 14.42 -6.32
N PHE A 19 -14.88 13.10 -6.08
CA PHE A 19 -13.90 12.46 -5.21
C PHE A 19 -12.47 12.65 -5.74
N TRP A 20 -12.23 12.38 -7.02
CA TRP A 20 -10.91 12.49 -7.65
C TRP A 20 -10.35 13.92 -7.54
N ARG A 21 -11.19 14.94 -7.74
CA ARG A 21 -10.78 16.34 -7.63
C ARG A 21 -10.53 16.74 -6.18
N SER A 22 -11.42 16.36 -5.28
CA SER A 22 -11.40 16.82 -3.89
C SER A 22 -10.37 16.07 -3.05
N GLY A 23 -10.20 14.77 -3.30
CA GLY A 23 -9.31 13.89 -2.57
C GLY A 23 -7.89 13.76 -3.11
N GLY A 24 -7.61 14.33 -4.28
CA GLY A 24 -6.25 14.41 -4.82
C GLY A 24 -5.38 15.41 -4.07
N PHE A 25 -4.09 15.44 -4.43
CA PHE A 25 -3.19 16.48 -3.93
C PHE A 25 -3.57 17.82 -4.56
N SER A 26 -4.16 18.73 -3.78
CA SER A 26 -4.39 20.10 -4.22
C SER A 26 -3.17 20.95 -3.88
N ASP A 27 -2.33 21.23 -4.87
CA ASP A 27 -1.35 22.31 -4.78
C ASP A 27 -2.10 23.63 -4.67
N LYS A 28 -2.44 24.06 -3.46
CA LYS A 28 -2.91 25.43 -3.25
C LYS A 28 -1.81 26.46 -3.54
N ASP A 29 -0.54 26.04 -3.61
CA ASP A 29 0.59 26.97 -3.59
C ASP A 29 1.65 26.84 -4.69
N GLN A 30 1.69 25.83 -5.58
CA GLN A 30 2.88 25.70 -6.45
C GLN A 30 2.71 25.71 -7.97
N TRP A 31 1.60 25.30 -8.60
CA TRP A 31 1.46 25.46 -10.06
C TRP A 31 0.03 25.76 -10.48
N ALA A 32 -0.30 27.05 -10.61
CA ALA A 32 -1.64 27.58 -10.94
C ALA A 32 -2.30 27.07 -12.25
N ASN A 33 -1.69 26.14 -13.00
CA ASN A 33 -2.18 25.64 -14.29
C ASN A 33 -1.99 24.13 -14.50
N LYS A 34 -1.68 23.33 -13.47
CA LYS A 34 -1.53 21.88 -13.64
C LYS A 34 -2.71 21.16 -13.00
N ASP A 35 -3.25 20.17 -13.71
CA ASP A 35 -4.21 19.24 -13.15
C ASP A 35 -3.59 18.61 -11.87
N PRO A 36 -4.37 18.46 -10.79
CA PRO A 36 -3.85 17.90 -9.54
C PRO A 36 -3.29 16.51 -9.80
N PHE A 37 -2.11 16.23 -9.24
CA PHE A 37 -1.58 14.88 -9.24
C PHE A 37 -2.48 14.00 -8.38
N ASN A 38 -2.97 12.91 -8.96
CA ASN A 38 -3.82 11.98 -8.25
C ASN A 38 -3.51 10.53 -8.66
N PRO A 39 -2.98 9.71 -7.74
CA PRO A 39 -2.64 8.31 -8.01
C PRO A 39 -3.83 7.35 -7.87
N TYR A 40 -5.08 7.84 -7.84
CA TYR A 40 -6.25 6.98 -7.62
C TYR A 40 -6.67 6.22 -8.87
N ALA A 41 -6.65 4.89 -8.76
CA ALA A 41 -7.17 3.97 -9.75
C ALA A 41 -8.55 3.49 -9.32
N PHE A 42 -9.58 3.77 -10.13
CA PHE A 42 -10.95 3.36 -9.86
C PHE A 42 -11.11 1.85 -10.04
N VAL A 43 -11.68 1.15 -9.07
CA VAL A 43 -11.89 -0.30 -9.09
C VAL A 43 -13.35 -0.62 -8.85
N HIS A 44 -13.98 -1.32 -9.79
CA HIS A 44 -15.41 -1.65 -9.71
C HIS A 44 -15.74 -3.12 -9.99
N SER A 45 -14.77 -3.91 -10.46
CA SER A 45 -14.91 -5.35 -10.75
C SER A 45 -13.77 -6.14 -10.11
N ALA A 46 -14.07 -7.37 -9.66
CA ALA A 46 -13.07 -8.31 -9.16
C ALA A 46 -12.17 -8.86 -10.28
N SER A 47 -12.57 -8.69 -11.54
CA SER A 47 -11.85 -9.16 -12.73
C SER A 47 -11.08 -8.05 -13.46
N GLN A 48 -11.08 -6.83 -12.92
CA GLN A 48 -10.45 -5.67 -13.54
C GLN A 48 -8.96 -5.91 -13.81
N GLN A 49 -8.48 -5.40 -14.95
CA GLN A 49 -7.09 -5.59 -15.41
C GLN A 49 -6.31 -4.28 -15.59
N ASP A 50 -7.01 -3.15 -15.75
CA ASP A 50 -6.36 -1.84 -15.84
C ASP A 50 -6.50 -1.09 -14.51
N PHE A 51 -5.33 -0.77 -13.94
CA PHE A 51 -5.20 -0.02 -12.69
C PHE A 51 -4.53 1.33 -12.92
N SER A 52 -4.60 1.87 -14.14
CA SER A 52 -4.16 3.23 -14.44
C SER A 52 -5.01 4.25 -13.70
N ALA A 53 -4.38 5.29 -13.17
CA ALA A 53 -5.10 6.41 -12.56
C ALA A 53 -5.93 7.13 -13.63
N ARG A 54 -7.20 7.41 -13.33
CA ARG A 54 -8.13 8.02 -14.30
C ARG A 54 -8.94 9.13 -13.65
N LYS A 55 -8.91 10.31 -14.26
CA LYS A 55 -9.71 11.47 -13.83
C LYS A 55 -11.22 11.29 -14.06
N HIS A 56 -11.58 10.48 -15.05
CA HIS A 56 -12.95 10.28 -15.49
C HIS A 56 -13.23 8.79 -15.76
N ILE A 57 -14.51 8.43 -15.65
CA ILE A 57 -15.06 7.12 -16.03
C ILE A 57 -16.14 7.32 -17.10
N ASP A 58 -16.23 6.37 -18.04
CA ASP A 58 -17.09 6.45 -19.22
C ASP A 58 -18.55 6.09 -18.89
N GLY A 59 -19.19 6.96 -18.11
CA GLY A 59 -20.58 6.82 -17.68
C GLY A 59 -20.75 6.24 -16.28
N ALA A 60 -22.00 5.90 -15.95
CA ALA A 60 -22.33 5.25 -14.68
C ALA A 60 -21.83 3.79 -14.72
N VAL A 61 -21.04 3.42 -13.71
CA VAL A 61 -20.44 2.09 -13.63
C VAL A 61 -21.20 1.27 -12.61
N LYS A 62 -21.69 0.10 -13.05
CA LYS A 62 -22.26 -0.90 -12.17
C LYS A 62 -21.13 -1.61 -11.43
N ASN A 63 -21.22 -1.62 -10.11
CA ASN A 63 -20.18 -2.19 -9.25
C ASN A 63 -20.47 -3.66 -8.93
N GLU A 64 -19.43 -4.48 -8.87
CA GLU A 64 -19.53 -5.89 -8.46
C GLU A 64 -19.31 -6.08 -6.96
N PHE A 65 -18.85 -5.04 -6.25
CA PHE A 65 -18.54 -5.09 -4.82
C PHE A 65 -19.70 -4.66 -3.91
N SER A 66 -20.92 -4.51 -4.43
CA SER A 66 -22.06 -3.97 -3.67
C SER A 66 -22.47 -4.82 -2.47
N SER A 67 -22.25 -6.13 -2.57
CA SER A 67 -22.45 -7.10 -1.50
C SER A 67 -21.12 -7.58 -0.88
N ALA A 68 -19.99 -7.00 -1.29
CA ALA A 68 -18.69 -7.41 -0.78
C ALA A 68 -18.51 -6.92 0.67
N ASN A 69 -18.15 -7.85 1.55
CA ASN A 69 -17.67 -7.50 2.88
C ASN A 69 -16.18 -7.09 2.80
N TRP A 70 -15.66 -6.65 3.93
CA TRP A 70 -14.25 -6.29 4.07
C TRP A 70 -13.28 -7.38 3.57
N GLU A 71 -13.52 -8.64 3.93
CA GLU A 71 -12.67 -9.78 3.55
C GLU A 71 -12.59 -9.98 2.04
N HIS A 72 -13.71 -9.83 1.33
CA HIS A 72 -13.75 -9.89 -0.12
C HIS A 72 -12.95 -8.76 -0.77
N ILE A 73 -13.07 -7.53 -0.28
CA ILE A 73 -12.34 -6.38 -0.81
C ILE A 73 -10.84 -6.54 -0.56
N ARG A 74 -10.44 -6.97 0.64
CA ARG A 74 -9.04 -7.26 1.01
C ARG A 74 -8.43 -8.34 0.11
N THR A 75 -9.19 -9.41 -0.15
CA THR A 75 -8.75 -10.50 -1.04
C THR A 75 -8.55 -10.00 -2.47
N ALA A 76 -9.49 -9.20 -2.99
CA ALA A 76 -9.37 -8.59 -4.31
C ALA A 76 -8.17 -7.64 -4.40
N PHE A 77 -7.96 -6.79 -3.38
CA PHE A 77 -6.79 -5.92 -3.30
C PHE A 77 -5.48 -6.70 -3.36
N LYS A 78 -5.35 -7.77 -2.56
CA LYS A 78 -4.17 -8.65 -2.61
C LYS A 78 -3.98 -9.24 -4.01
N HIS A 79 -5.04 -9.77 -4.61
CA HIS A 79 -4.98 -10.34 -5.95
C HIS A 79 -4.49 -9.34 -7.00
N PHE A 80 -5.00 -8.10 -6.98
CA PHE A 80 -4.57 -7.05 -7.90
C PHE A 80 -3.12 -6.64 -7.66
N TYR A 81 -2.71 -6.47 -6.41
CA TYR A 81 -1.31 -6.20 -6.09
C TYR A 81 -0.39 -7.31 -6.60
N ASP A 82 -0.76 -8.59 -6.42
CA ASP A 82 0.03 -9.73 -6.91
C ASP A 82 0.14 -9.74 -8.44
N GLN A 83 -0.85 -9.20 -9.17
CA GLN A 83 -0.82 -9.08 -10.64
C GLN A 83 0.14 -7.99 -11.14
N ASP A 84 0.19 -6.84 -10.46
CA ASP A 84 1.05 -5.71 -10.87
C ASP A 84 1.63 -4.95 -9.66
N PRO A 85 2.60 -5.57 -8.94
CA PRO A 85 3.12 -5.03 -7.68
C PRO A 85 3.95 -3.76 -7.87
N GLN A 86 4.38 -3.47 -9.10
CA GLN A 86 5.12 -2.25 -9.43
C GLN A 86 4.20 -1.03 -9.58
N LYS A 87 2.92 -1.26 -9.90
CA LYS A 87 1.95 -0.17 -10.10
C LYS A 87 1.04 0.06 -8.93
N ILE A 88 0.77 -0.94 -8.10
CA ILE A 88 -0.24 -0.86 -7.03
C ILE A 88 0.42 -0.64 -5.68
N ASP A 89 -0.13 0.27 -4.89
CA ASP A 89 0.31 0.48 -3.51
C ASP A 89 0.11 -0.83 -2.70
N PRO A 90 1.14 -1.35 -2.00
CA PRO A 90 1.06 -2.63 -1.30
C PRO A 90 0.27 -2.59 0.01
N VAL A 91 0.04 -1.40 0.58
CA VAL A 91 -0.42 -1.25 1.96
C VAL A 91 -1.68 -0.42 2.08
N ILE A 92 -1.97 0.48 1.13
CA ILE A 92 -3.12 1.38 1.24
C ILE A 92 -4.07 1.22 0.05
N PHE A 93 -5.37 1.16 0.36
CA PHE A 93 -6.44 1.31 -0.61
C PHE A 93 -7.65 1.98 0.00
N PHE A 94 -8.54 2.51 -0.85
CA PHE A 94 -9.70 3.26 -0.44
C PHE A 94 -11.00 2.54 -0.79
N ILE A 95 -12.07 2.86 -0.07
CA ILE A 95 -13.41 2.37 -0.33
C ILE A 95 -14.38 3.57 -0.40
N LEU A 96 -15.10 3.65 -1.52
CA LEU A 96 -16.28 4.50 -1.69
C LEU A 96 -17.52 3.63 -1.47
N ASP A 97 -18.17 3.82 -0.33
CA ASP A 97 -19.40 3.15 0.07
C ASP A 97 -20.65 4.01 -0.14
N GLN A 98 -21.84 3.43 0.08
CA GLN A 98 -23.10 4.14 -0.13
C GLN A 98 -23.20 5.46 0.66
N HIS A 99 -22.60 5.53 1.86
CA HIS A 99 -22.58 6.74 2.70
C HIS A 99 -21.62 7.81 2.15
N SER A 100 -20.64 7.42 1.33
CA SER A 100 -19.65 8.32 0.74
C SER A 100 -20.30 9.38 -0.16
N LYS A 101 -21.42 9.03 -0.81
CA LYS A 101 -22.16 9.95 -1.69
C LYS A 101 -22.83 11.12 -0.94
N GLU A 102 -23.20 10.90 0.33
CA GLU A 102 -23.95 11.85 1.15
C GLU A 102 -22.98 12.68 1.98
N ASP A 103 -22.04 12.02 2.66
CA ASP A 103 -21.16 12.67 3.60
C ASP A 103 -19.87 13.21 2.98
N ARG A 104 -19.62 12.92 1.69
CA ARG A 104 -18.35 13.20 0.99
C ARG A 104 -17.14 12.70 1.79
N LYS A 105 -17.24 11.48 2.29
CA LYS A 105 -16.17 10.80 3.04
C LYS A 105 -15.76 9.54 2.34
N VAL A 106 -14.48 9.25 2.32
CA VAL A 106 -13.90 8.00 1.84
C VAL A 106 -13.42 7.17 3.03
N ILE A 107 -13.46 5.85 2.91
CA ILE A 107 -12.78 4.97 3.86
C ILE A 107 -11.36 4.71 3.34
N ILE A 108 -10.35 4.98 4.15
CA ILE A 108 -8.96 4.60 3.88
C ILE A 108 -8.65 3.35 4.70
N MET A 109 -8.14 2.33 4.04
CA MET A 109 -7.68 1.08 4.64
C MET A 109 -6.17 1.05 4.54
N ASN A 110 -5.49 0.96 5.67
CA ASN A 110 -4.02 0.87 5.75
C ASN A 110 -3.60 -0.44 6.41
N LYS A 111 -2.78 -1.23 5.73
CA LYS A 111 -2.10 -2.40 6.27
C LYS A 111 -0.86 -1.94 7.05
N SER A 112 -0.94 -1.96 8.37
CA SER A 112 0.22 -1.66 9.22
C SER A 112 1.21 -2.81 9.23
N THR A 113 2.39 -2.53 9.80
CA THR A 113 3.41 -3.55 10.06
C THR A 113 2.78 -4.68 10.87
N PRO A 114 2.98 -5.95 10.49
CA PRO A 114 2.40 -7.06 11.23
C PRO A 114 2.89 -7.03 12.68
N ALA A 115 1.95 -7.17 13.60
CA ALA A 115 2.19 -7.18 15.03
C ALA A 115 2.03 -8.59 15.59
N TRP A 116 2.61 -8.80 16.77
CA TRP A 116 2.49 -10.06 17.49
C TRP A 116 1.24 -10.07 18.35
N PHE A 117 0.55 -11.19 18.34
CA PHE A 117 -0.66 -11.41 19.13
C PHE A 117 -0.60 -12.77 19.81
N THR A 118 -1.24 -12.89 20.96
CA THR A 118 -1.53 -14.19 21.56
C THR A 118 -2.48 -15.00 20.67
N LEU A 119 -2.61 -16.31 20.92
CA LEU A 119 -3.59 -17.15 20.23
C LEU A 119 -5.04 -16.66 20.47
N GLU A 120 -5.27 -16.06 21.63
CA GLU A 120 -6.51 -15.43 22.07
C GLU A 120 -6.77 -14.06 21.38
N GLY A 121 -5.77 -13.52 20.67
CA GLY A 121 -5.87 -12.29 19.88
C GLY A 121 -5.52 -11.01 20.62
N GLU A 122 -4.86 -11.10 21.78
CA GLU A 122 -4.38 -9.94 22.53
C GLU A 122 -3.05 -9.46 21.97
N TYR A 123 -2.85 -8.15 21.89
CA TYR A 123 -1.58 -7.58 21.43
C TYR A 123 -0.46 -7.96 22.40
N ALA A 124 0.64 -8.47 21.85
CA ALA A 124 1.85 -8.80 22.58
C ALA A 124 3.05 -8.18 21.86
N TRP A 125 4.05 -7.74 22.60
CA TRP A 125 5.33 -7.32 22.01
C TRP A 125 6.42 -8.19 22.63
N PRO A 126 7.02 -9.13 21.87
CA PRO A 126 8.09 -9.95 22.41
C PRO A 126 9.33 -9.06 22.66
N GLU A 127 9.92 -9.16 23.85
CA GLU A 127 11.19 -8.48 24.15
C GLU A 127 12.38 -9.20 23.50
N ASN A 128 12.22 -10.51 23.23
CA ASN A 128 13.20 -11.35 22.53
C ASN A 128 12.51 -12.49 21.74
N MET A 129 13.28 -13.21 20.90
CA MET A 129 12.72 -14.26 20.03
C MET A 129 12.22 -15.49 20.80
N GLU A 130 12.71 -15.78 22.01
CA GLU A 130 12.28 -16.94 22.81
C GLU A 130 10.85 -16.75 23.35
N GLU A 131 10.41 -15.51 23.54
CA GLU A 131 9.06 -15.14 23.96
C GLU A 131 8.00 -15.22 22.86
N THR A 132 8.39 -15.62 21.64
CA THR A 132 7.45 -15.82 20.53
C THR A 132 6.71 -17.15 20.60
N GLU A 133 7.08 -18.05 21.52
CA GLU A 133 6.35 -19.31 21.71
C GLU A 133 4.89 -19.02 22.15
N GLY A 134 3.93 -19.44 21.34
CA GLY A 134 2.51 -19.16 21.57
C GLY A 134 2.03 -17.80 21.04
N LEU A 135 2.90 -17.00 20.39
CA LEU A 135 2.51 -15.80 19.66
C LEU A 135 2.31 -16.11 18.18
N VAL A 136 1.42 -15.35 17.54
CA VAL A 136 1.19 -15.36 16.10
C VAL A 136 1.35 -13.96 15.54
N ARG A 137 2.06 -13.86 14.42
CA ARG A 137 2.19 -12.61 13.69
C ARG A 137 0.94 -12.41 12.82
N ARG A 138 0.23 -11.30 12.98
CA ARG A 138 -0.95 -10.98 12.16
C ARG A 138 -0.76 -9.66 11.44
N ALA A 139 -1.21 -9.59 10.20
CA ALA A 139 -1.35 -8.31 9.52
C ALA A 139 -2.47 -7.51 10.21
N VAL A 140 -2.24 -6.23 10.49
CA VAL A 140 -3.26 -5.36 11.09
C VAL A 140 -3.71 -4.35 10.05
N TRP A 141 -5.02 -4.14 9.97
CA TRP A 141 -5.64 -3.19 9.04
C TRP A 141 -6.34 -2.08 9.81
N ASN A 142 -5.88 -0.86 9.61
CA ASN A 142 -6.46 0.33 10.21
C ASN A 142 -7.48 0.94 9.25
N LYS A 143 -8.67 1.23 9.78
CA LYS A 143 -9.76 1.87 9.05
C LYS A 143 -9.89 3.33 9.47
N TYR A 144 -9.88 4.23 8.49
CA TYR A 144 -10.10 5.66 8.68
C TYR A 144 -11.29 6.13 7.84
N ARG A 145 -12.13 7.03 8.38
CA ARG A 145 -13.23 7.65 7.64
C ARG A 145 -12.97 9.14 7.48
N VAL A 146 -12.62 9.51 6.26
CA VAL A 146 -11.94 10.77 5.98
C VAL A 146 -12.78 11.61 5.02
N PRO A 147 -13.04 12.90 5.28
CA PRO A 147 -13.59 13.81 4.28
C PRO A 147 -12.73 13.81 3.01
N PHE A 148 -13.34 13.90 1.83
CA PHE A 148 -12.60 13.84 0.57
C PHE A 148 -11.43 14.83 0.56
N GLU A 149 -11.62 16.06 1.01
CA GLU A 149 -10.62 17.14 1.03
C GLU A 149 -9.41 16.84 1.93
N LYS A 150 -9.49 15.80 2.76
CA LYS A 150 -8.42 15.35 3.67
C LYS A 150 -7.84 14.01 3.25
N ALA A 151 -8.41 13.34 2.25
CA ALA A 151 -8.00 12.01 1.83
C ALA A 151 -6.50 11.93 1.52
N TRP A 152 -5.97 12.87 0.73
CA TRP A 152 -4.53 12.91 0.42
C TRP A 152 -3.65 13.10 1.66
N THR A 153 -4.00 14.02 2.56
CA THR A 153 -3.23 14.28 3.78
C THR A 153 -3.23 13.06 4.69
N VAL A 154 -4.39 12.42 4.89
CA VAL A 154 -4.48 11.22 5.72
C VAL A 154 -3.76 10.05 5.07
N HIS A 155 -3.90 9.86 3.75
CA HIS A 155 -3.14 8.88 2.98
C HIS A 155 -1.62 9.06 3.17
N SER A 156 -1.14 10.30 3.06
CA SER A 156 0.26 10.64 3.29
C SER A 156 0.68 10.34 4.73
N ALA A 157 -0.17 10.66 5.71
CA ALA A 157 0.11 10.43 7.12
C ALA A 157 0.24 8.95 7.47
N VAL A 158 -0.74 8.15 7.04
CA VAL A 158 -0.75 6.70 7.30
C VAL A 158 0.32 5.96 6.51
N GLY A 159 0.77 6.53 5.37
CA GLY A 159 1.93 6.07 4.61
C GLY A 159 3.28 6.55 5.17
N GLY A 160 3.30 7.32 6.26
CA GLY A 160 4.53 7.81 6.90
C GLY A 160 5.19 9.02 6.23
N PHE A 161 4.51 9.69 5.30
CA PHE A 161 5.00 10.88 4.59
C PHE A 161 4.69 12.20 5.30
N CYS A 162 3.68 12.22 6.16
CA CYS A 162 3.49 13.28 7.15
C CYS A 162 3.15 12.66 8.52
N GLY A 163 3.21 13.43 9.59
CA GLY A 163 2.99 12.91 10.94
C GLY A 163 1.62 12.25 11.11
N LEU A 164 1.57 11.17 11.91
CA LEU A 164 0.36 10.37 12.11
C LEU A 164 -0.76 11.16 12.81
N GLU A 165 -0.42 12.24 13.51
CA GLU A 165 -1.38 13.18 14.13
C GLU A 165 -2.39 13.77 13.13
N HIS A 166 -2.07 13.74 11.83
CA HIS A 166 -3.00 14.16 10.78
C HIS A 166 -4.06 13.10 10.44
N ALA A 167 -3.81 11.83 10.76
CA ALA A 167 -4.72 10.70 10.52
C ALA A 167 -5.55 10.32 11.75
N GLU A 168 -4.99 10.47 12.96
CA GLU A 168 -5.62 10.10 14.23
C GLU A 168 -7.07 10.57 14.40
N PRO A 169 -7.45 11.82 14.04
CA PRO A 169 -8.84 12.29 14.21
C PRO A 169 -9.87 11.52 13.37
N TYR A 170 -9.42 10.75 12.37
CA TYR A 170 -10.28 10.03 11.45
C TYR A 170 -10.27 8.51 11.66
N PHE A 171 -9.52 8.02 12.64
CA PHE A 171 -9.44 6.59 12.95
C PHE A 171 -10.81 6.09 13.44
N GLU A 172 -11.29 4.99 12.86
CA GLU A 172 -12.54 4.36 13.27
C GLU A 172 -12.29 3.08 14.07
N LYS A 173 -11.43 2.19 13.56
CA LYS A 173 -11.21 0.87 14.15
C LYS A 173 -9.98 0.17 13.57
N GLU A 174 -9.50 -0.77 14.35
CA GLU A 174 -8.52 -1.79 13.97
C GLU A 174 -9.24 -3.07 13.52
N LEU A 175 -8.69 -3.75 12.50
CA LEU A 175 -9.15 -5.04 11.99
C LEU A 175 -7.97 -6.01 11.93
N LEU A 176 -8.08 -7.13 12.65
CA LEU A 176 -7.07 -8.18 12.59
C LEU A 176 -7.18 -8.96 11.29
N GLY A 177 -6.06 -9.07 10.58
CA GLY A 177 -5.93 -9.80 9.33
C GLY A 177 -5.42 -11.22 9.51
N ASP A 178 -4.97 -11.81 8.41
CA ASP A 178 -4.51 -13.21 8.39
C ASP A 178 -3.23 -13.40 9.20
N VAL A 179 -3.09 -14.62 9.73
CA VAL A 179 -1.84 -15.08 10.34
C VAL A 179 -0.78 -15.13 9.26
N GLN A 180 0.31 -14.42 9.48
CA GLN A 180 1.52 -14.55 8.69
C GLN A 180 2.29 -15.75 9.24
N THR A 181 2.18 -16.89 8.55
CA THR A 181 3.14 -17.97 8.74
C THR A 181 4.44 -17.47 8.15
N GLU A 182 5.39 -17.08 9.01
CA GLU A 182 6.77 -16.93 8.58
C GLU A 182 7.21 -18.31 8.10
N MET A 183 7.08 -18.57 6.80
CA MET A 183 7.92 -19.56 6.16
C MET A 183 9.32 -18.97 6.27
N GLU A 184 10.00 -19.27 7.37
CA GLU A 184 11.45 -19.36 7.36
C GLU A 184 11.78 -20.38 6.27
N GLU A 185 11.83 -19.93 5.01
CA GLU A 185 12.82 -20.44 4.10
C GLU A 185 14.14 -20.12 4.80
N LYS A 186 14.58 -21.05 5.66
CA LYS A 186 15.98 -21.25 5.93
C LYS A 186 16.57 -21.50 4.55
N SER A 187 16.95 -20.41 3.89
CA SER A 187 17.88 -20.40 2.80
C SER A 187 19.11 -21.04 3.41
N SER A 188 19.18 -22.36 3.28
CA SER A 188 20.38 -23.12 3.45
C SER A 188 21.31 -22.51 2.42
N ASN A 189 22.06 -21.49 2.83
CA ASN A 189 23.32 -21.14 2.22
C ASN A 189 24.10 -22.45 2.23
N ASN A 190 23.99 -23.19 1.14
CA ASN A 190 25.01 -24.11 0.72
C ASN A 190 26.29 -23.29 0.77
N GLU A 191 27.16 -23.70 1.67
CA GLU A 191 28.58 -23.39 1.72
C GLU A 191 29.08 -23.30 0.27
N SER A 192 29.31 -22.08 -0.20
CA SER A 192 30.15 -21.89 -1.37
C SER A 192 31.56 -22.12 -0.89
N GLU A 193 32.11 -23.21 -1.41
CA GLU A 193 33.48 -23.66 -1.28
C GLU A 193 34.46 -22.48 -1.26
N GLU A 194 35.41 -22.56 -0.33
CA GLU A 194 36.66 -21.82 -0.33
C GLU A 194 37.23 -21.76 -1.75
N SER A 195 37.24 -20.57 -2.35
CA SER A 195 38.15 -20.28 -3.45
C SER A 195 39.43 -19.72 -2.84
N ASP A 196 40.50 -20.50 -2.97
CA ASP A 196 41.87 -20.14 -2.63
C ASP A 196 42.24 -18.76 -3.18
N PRO A 197 42.82 -17.86 -2.38
CA PRO A 197 43.42 -16.63 -2.86
C PRO A 197 44.86 -16.89 -3.26
N GLU A 198 45.09 -17.62 -4.35
CA GLU A 198 46.39 -17.63 -5.02
C GLU A 198 46.26 -16.97 -6.41
N ASP A 199 47.21 -16.08 -6.69
CA ASP A 199 47.40 -15.34 -7.95
C ASP A 199 46.63 -14.03 -8.16
N LEU A 200 46.75 -13.09 -7.21
CA LEU A 200 46.85 -11.66 -7.56
C LEU A 200 48.33 -11.27 -7.63
N GLU A 201 48.95 -11.49 -8.80
CA GLU A 201 50.23 -10.86 -9.15
C GLU A 201 50.02 -9.34 -9.16
N TYR A 202 50.56 -8.67 -8.13
CA TYR A 202 50.65 -7.22 -8.09
C TYR A 202 51.51 -6.75 -9.27
N MET A 203 50.91 -6.01 -10.22
CA MET A 203 51.69 -5.25 -11.20
C MET A 203 52.69 -4.36 -10.46
N THR A 204 53.96 -4.48 -10.82
CA THR A 204 55.00 -3.64 -10.25
C THR A 204 54.81 -2.19 -10.71
N HIS A 205 55.26 -1.24 -9.87
CA HIS A 205 55.11 0.19 -10.13
C HIS A 205 55.71 0.65 -11.48
N ASP A 206 56.63 -0.13 -12.05
CA ASP A 206 57.23 0.12 -13.36
C ASP A 206 56.30 -0.24 -14.53
N GLN A 207 55.44 -1.25 -14.38
CA GLN A 207 54.45 -1.62 -15.41
C GLN A 207 53.33 -0.57 -15.55
N LEU A 208 52.99 0.13 -14.46
CA LEU A 208 52.04 1.24 -14.47
C LEU A 208 52.57 2.47 -15.23
N LYS A 209 53.88 2.75 -15.17
CA LYS A 209 54.50 3.89 -15.88
C LYS A 209 54.62 3.71 -17.39
N GLU A 210 54.65 2.47 -17.87
CA GLU A 210 54.70 2.17 -19.31
C GLU A 210 53.35 2.41 -20.01
N LEU A 211 52.24 2.24 -19.27
CA LEU A 211 50.88 2.46 -19.76
C LEU A 211 50.51 3.95 -19.91
N GLU A 212 51.08 4.83 -19.10
CA GLU A 212 50.87 6.28 -19.18
C GLU A 212 51.65 6.96 -20.33
N ARG A 213 52.49 6.21 -21.06
CA ARG A 213 53.29 6.72 -22.19
C ARG A 213 52.76 6.34 -23.58
N ARG A 214 51.58 5.71 -23.67
CA ARG A 214 50.88 5.41 -24.92
C ARG A 214 49.60 6.23 -25.04
#